data_AF-A0AAN9VFC2-F1
#
_entry.id   AF-A0AAN9VFC2-F1
#
_cell.length_a   1.000
_cell.length_b   1.000
_cell.length_c   1.000
_cell.angle_alpha   90.00
_cell.angle_beta   90.00
_cell.angle_gamma   90.00
#
_symmetry.space_group_name_H-M   'P 1'
#
loop_
_entity.id
_entity.type
_entity.pdbx_description
1 polymer ?
#
loop_
_entity_poly.entity_id
_entity_poly.type
_entity_poly.pdbx_seq_one_letter_code
_entity_poly.pdbx_strand_id
1 'polypeptide(L)'
;MKDLFRLFGVVTGRRYSAANTCDYPEQRDRERERQEDEALASGTSGAGPHRGSRRLSKRGSIVMNRFFADNVHIEQRKRNKWAVALMLAGVFAVCTGILILTLDPYTLVFNAKVQLSDGGEAFEVWRKPPVDLYLKVWLFNVTNADAFMNGEDEKLHFEEVGPYIYRELLEHADVHFNDNNTLTAHPKHPLVWAEDLNTHREDDLLILPNIALLSIASVIKDASYFTRLGLNLLIKQTDSQPLVQMTAREFMFGYETSLTTLGNKVLPSWIFFDKIGLIDRMYDFTGDTMTVHTGVDDVRKSGLIDRYRGLHYIPEWPENCSIAKGASDGSKFASLIAPNDQLVMYRKSLCRAMPMQMIDETTKGGLPAYVYTWKDGILDNGLRDPHNKCFCRHNRCLPEGIMDVEECYYGFPIVLSYPHFYLADPAVRNMTVGSFPDKEKHETRFFIEPRSGLPLQTNVRMQINMALGDVSRIHRVPRFSNLIFPMLWLEITVESLPPFLQNKFFFYLEIAPIMLKVILYASLIGGPLLLIGSILRVYWNSFFKKEIKEDYSTDMEFSQKHMNIIRADRRSSLKAKEMDVYFTSLLMSPSIDEENSTSKDNDTV
;
A
#
# COMPACT_ATOMS: atom_id res chain seq x y z
N MET A 1 -28.32 4.62 3.42
CA MET A 1 -27.03 4.76 4.14
C MET A 1 -27.11 5.75 5.34
N LYS A 2 -28.24 5.81 6.06
CA LYS A 2 -28.40 6.65 7.27
C LYS A 2 -28.83 5.87 8.53
N ASP A 3 -29.07 4.57 8.42
CA ASP A 3 -29.53 3.74 9.56
C ASP A 3 -28.46 2.81 10.14
N LEU A 4 -27.20 2.87 9.66
CA LEU A 4 -26.11 2.02 10.19
C LEU A 4 -25.21 2.69 11.25
N PHE A 5 -25.42 3.97 11.56
CA PHE A 5 -24.58 4.72 12.51
C PHE A 5 -25.14 4.84 13.93
N ARG A 6 -26.30 4.22 14.23
CA ARG A 6 -26.89 4.25 15.58
C ARG A 6 -26.46 3.09 16.50
N LEU A 7 -25.63 2.15 16.04
CA LEU A 7 -25.28 0.96 16.84
C LEU A 7 -23.89 0.98 17.49
N PHE A 8 -23.07 2.01 17.30
CA PHE A 8 -21.68 2.05 17.82
C PHE A 8 -21.43 3.05 18.96
N GLY A 9 -22.49 3.59 19.57
CA GLY A 9 -22.38 4.52 20.72
C GLY A 9 -22.59 3.89 22.12
N VAL A 10 -22.86 2.59 22.23
CA VAL A 10 -23.36 1.97 23.48
C VAL A 10 -22.31 1.15 24.25
N VAL A 11 -21.07 1.02 23.76
CA VAL A 11 -20.08 0.10 24.39
C VAL A 11 -18.88 0.79 25.06
N THR A 12 -18.72 2.11 24.97
CA THR A 12 -17.60 2.80 25.64
C THR A 12 -18.07 3.70 26.77
N GLY A 13 -18.42 3.07 27.89
CA GLY A 13 -18.65 3.75 29.16
C GLY A 13 -17.37 4.35 29.73
N ARG A 14 -17.06 5.60 29.36
CA ARG A 14 -16.20 6.51 30.14
C ARG A 14 -16.88 7.87 30.20
N ARG A 15 -17.42 8.23 31.37
CA ARG A 15 -17.90 9.59 31.66
C ARG A 15 -16.81 10.35 32.40
N TYR A 16 -16.32 11.41 31.78
CA TYR A 16 -15.73 12.55 32.48
C TYR A 16 -16.86 13.39 33.10
N SER A 17 -16.66 13.83 34.34
CA SER A 17 -17.55 14.75 35.04
C SER A 17 -17.06 16.19 34.83
N ALA A 18 -17.97 17.12 34.50
CA ALA A 18 -17.86 18.52 34.87
C ALA A 18 -19.22 19.24 34.87
N ALA A 19 -19.58 19.75 36.06
CA ALA A 19 -20.23 21.01 36.41
C ALA A 19 -21.63 21.43 35.88
N ASN A 20 -22.52 21.59 36.88
CA ASN A 20 -23.47 22.69 37.18
C ASN A 20 -24.70 22.96 36.29
N THR A 21 -25.89 22.75 36.87
CA THR A 21 -26.86 23.79 37.36
C THR A 21 -28.13 23.06 37.88
N CYS A 22 -28.39 23.11 39.20
CA CYS A 22 -29.41 23.92 39.89
C CYS A 22 -30.88 23.54 39.57
N ASP A 23 -31.50 22.74 40.43
CA ASP A 23 -32.79 23.04 41.10
C ASP A 23 -33.19 21.95 42.13
N TYR A 24 -33.71 22.37 43.29
CA TYR A 24 -34.23 21.62 44.46
C TYR A 24 -35.54 22.33 44.87
N PRO A 25 -36.42 21.80 45.76
CA PRO A 25 -36.74 20.40 46.09
C PRO A 25 -38.23 20.13 46.39
N GLU A 26 -38.55 18.88 46.76
CA GLU A 26 -39.33 18.41 47.95
C GLU A 26 -39.76 16.93 47.69
N GLN A 27 -39.87 15.95 48.60
CA GLN A 27 -39.73 15.79 50.05
C GLN A 27 -39.76 14.26 50.36
N ARG A 28 -39.13 13.86 51.49
CA ARG A 28 -39.41 12.71 52.41
C ARG A 28 -39.17 11.27 51.94
N ASP A 29 -38.23 10.52 52.56
CA ASP A 29 -38.25 9.77 53.85
C ASP A 29 -38.31 8.26 53.51
N ARG A 30 -37.63 7.27 54.09
CA ARG A 30 -36.76 7.04 55.27
C ARG A 30 -36.04 5.71 55.00
N GLU A 31 -34.71 5.68 55.09
CA GLU A 31 -33.88 5.10 56.17
C GLU A 31 -33.64 3.57 56.15
N ARG A 32 -32.35 3.25 56.26
CA ARG A 32 -31.69 1.95 56.35
C ARG A 32 -30.95 1.88 57.69
N GLU A 33 -30.84 0.65 58.20
CA GLU A 33 -29.70 0.08 58.95
C GLU A 33 -29.39 0.59 60.37
N ARG A 34 -29.35 -0.37 61.32
CA ARG A 34 -28.24 -0.67 62.28
C ARG A 34 -28.77 -1.57 63.41
N GLN A 35 -28.19 -2.76 63.63
CA GLN A 35 -27.01 -3.15 64.43
C GLN A 35 -27.42 -3.81 65.75
N GLU A 36 -26.84 -5.01 65.94
CA GLU A 36 -26.17 -5.55 67.13
C GLU A 36 -26.92 -5.73 68.47
N ASP A 37 -27.05 -7.01 68.82
CA ASP A 37 -26.84 -7.71 70.10
C ASP A 37 -26.55 -6.88 71.37
N GLU A 38 -27.34 -7.10 72.44
CA GLU A 38 -26.88 -7.69 73.71
C GLU A 38 -28.04 -7.95 74.70
N ALA A 39 -27.78 -8.88 75.63
CA ALA A 39 -28.71 -9.53 76.57
C ALA A 39 -29.14 -8.65 77.76
N LEU A 40 -30.28 -8.98 78.42
CA LEU A 40 -30.35 -9.46 79.82
C LEU A 40 -31.81 -9.56 80.35
N ALA A 41 -32.01 -10.62 81.13
CA ALA A 41 -33.15 -11.15 81.90
C ALA A 41 -34.17 -10.22 82.60
N SER A 42 -35.44 -10.65 82.57
CA SER A 42 -36.37 -10.94 83.70
C SER A 42 -37.78 -11.12 83.08
N GLY A 43 -38.73 -11.96 83.48
CA GLY A 43 -38.98 -12.88 84.58
C GLY A 43 -40.51 -13.05 84.67
N THR A 44 -41.00 -14.26 84.98
CA THR A 44 -42.42 -14.68 85.22
C THR A 44 -43.31 -14.89 83.97
N SER A 45 -44.20 -15.88 83.86
CA SER A 45 -44.52 -17.14 84.57
C SER A 45 -45.62 -17.85 83.72
N GLY A 46 -45.69 -19.19 83.72
CA GLY A 46 -46.92 -19.91 83.31
C GLY A 46 -46.78 -21.18 82.45
N ALA A 47 -46.83 -22.33 83.12
CA ALA A 47 -47.38 -23.64 82.72
C ALA A 47 -46.78 -24.42 81.51
N GLY A 48 -46.15 -25.57 81.81
CA GLY A 48 -45.72 -26.60 80.84
C GLY A 48 -46.79 -27.68 80.56
N PRO A 49 -46.42 -28.93 80.25
CA PRO A 49 -45.35 -29.38 79.35
C PRO A 49 -45.82 -30.49 78.39
N HIS A 50 -45.24 -30.60 77.19
CA HIS A 50 -45.16 -31.92 76.53
C HIS A 50 -43.79 -32.22 75.94
N ARG A 51 -43.13 -33.14 76.64
CA ARG A 51 -42.00 -34.01 76.28
C ARG A 51 -41.89 -34.32 74.78
N GLY A 52 -40.79 -33.89 74.18
CA GLY A 52 -40.26 -34.41 72.92
C GLY A 52 -38.75 -34.59 73.04
N SER A 53 -38.33 -35.76 73.52
CA SER A 53 -36.92 -36.09 73.74
C SER A 53 -36.14 -36.17 72.41
N ARG A 54 -34.97 -35.55 72.44
CA ARG A 54 -33.83 -35.58 71.52
C ARG A 54 -33.77 -36.77 70.55
N ARG A 55 -33.63 -36.46 69.25
CA ARG A 55 -32.84 -37.24 68.27
C ARG A 55 -31.78 -36.35 67.62
N LEU A 56 -30.77 -35.96 68.41
CA LEU A 56 -29.49 -35.41 67.94
C LEU A 56 -28.51 -36.58 67.77
N SER A 57 -28.39 -37.08 66.54
CA SER A 57 -27.30 -38.01 66.13
C SER A 57 -27.26 -38.25 64.60
N LYS A 58 -28.24 -37.78 63.81
CA LYS A 58 -28.28 -38.02 62.36
C LYS A 58 -28.10 -36.80 61.44
N ARG A 59 -27.83 -35.60 61.97
CA ARG A 59 -27.75 -34.38 61.14
C ARG A 59 -26.33 -33.97 60.69
N GLY A 60 -25.26 -34.47 61.32
CA GLY A 60 -23.88 -34.13 60.93
C GLY A 60 -23.49 -34.64 59.54
N SER A 61 -23.83 -35.89 59.19
CA SER A 61 -23.47 -36.46 57.89
C SER A 61 -24.33 -35.96 56.72
N ILE A 62 -25.57 -35.54 56.98
CA ILE A 62 -26.49 -35.05 55.94
C ILE A 62 -26.14 -33.62 55.49
N VAL A 63 -25.65 -32.78 56.41
CA VAL A 63 -25.25 -31.40 56.09
C VAL A 63 -23.89 -31.36 55.40
N MET A 64 -22.92 -32.19 55.82
CA MET A 64 -21.64 -32.33 55.12
C MET A 64 -21.85 -32.90 53.70
N ASN A 65 -22.66 -33.95 53.54
CA ASN A 65 -22.93 -34.54 52.22
C ASN A 65 -23.64 -33.56 51.26
N ARG A 66 -24.49 -32.66 51.75
CA ARG A 66 -25.07 -31.58 50.92
C ARG A 66 -24.04 -30.54 50.50
N PHE A 67 -23.17 -30.10 51.41
CA PHE A 67 -22.11 -29.14 51.09
C PHE A 67 -21.10 -29.70 50.07
N PHE A 68 -20.71 -30.97 50.20
CA PHE A 68 -19.85 -31.63 49.22
C PHE A 68 -20.56 -31.89 47.88
N ALA A 69 -21.85 -32.28 47.88
CA ALA A 69 -22.63 -32.44 46.66
C ALA A 69 -22.83 -31.11 45.91
N ASP A 70 -23.11 -30.01 46.61
CA ASP A 70 -23.26 -28.69 46.01
C ASP A 70 -21.94 -28.15 45.44
N ASN A 71 -20.80 -28.38 46.13
CA ASN A 71 -19.48 -28.02 45.59
C ASN A 71 -19.11 -28.86 44.35
N VAL A 72 -19.42 -30.16 44.34
CA VAL A 72 -19.26 -31.03 43.17
C VAL A 72 -20.15 -30.59 42.00
N HIS A 73 -21.39 -30.16 42.28
CA HIS A 73 -22.31 -29.64 41.27
C HIS A 73 -21.88 -28.26 40.71
N ILE A 74 -21.32 -27.37 41.54
CA ILE A 74 -20.76 -26.07 41.13
C ILE A 74 -19.51 -26.27 40.25
N GLU A 75 -18.60 -27.16 40.66
CA GLU A 75 -17.43 -27.52 39.85
C GLU A 75 -17.84 -28.21 38.54
N GLN A 76 -18.84 -29.09 38.55
CA GLN A 76 -19.40 -29.71 37.33
C GLN A 76 -20.01 -28.68 36.37
N ARG A 77 -20.79 -27.71 36.88
CA ARG A 77 -21.34 -26.61 36.05
C ARG A 77 -20.23 -25.79 35.42
N LYS A 78 -19.16 -25.49 36.16
CA LYS A 78 -17.98 -24.80 35.60
C LYS A 78 -17.27 -25.66 34.55
N ARG A 79 -17.08 -26.97 34.78
CA ARG A 79 -16.36 -27.89 33.89
C ARG A 79 -17.06 -28.12 32.54
N ASN A 80 -18.40 -28.16 32.53
CA ASN A 80 -19.19 -28.30 31.31
C ASN A 80 -19.27 -26.99 30.51
N LYS A 81 -19.28 -25.82 31.17
CA LYS A 81 -19.22 -24.52 30.50
C LYS A 81 -17.95 -24.36 29.66
N TRP A 82 -16.81 -24.84 30.15
CA TRP A 82 -15.55 -24.80 29.40
C TRP A 82 -15.56 -25.72 28.17
N ALA A 83 -16.15 -26.91 28.26
CA ALA A 83 -16.28 -27.79 27.09
C ALA A 83 -17.19 -27.16 26.01
N VAL A 84 -18.33 -26.60 26.42
CA VAL A 84 -19.22 -25.87 25.48
C VAL A 84 -18.52 -24.64 24.90
N ALA A 85 -17.76 -23.88 25.69
CA ALA A 85 -16.99 -22.74 25.21
C ALA A 85 -15.93 -23.15 24.17
N LEU A 86 -15.19 -24.24 24.40
CA LEU A 86 -14.21 -24.78 23.45
C LEU A 86 -14.87 -25.26 22.16
N MET A 87 -16.03 -25.90 22.26
CA MET A 87 -16.82 -26.31 21.09
C MET A 87 -17.25 -25.10 20.26
N LEU A 88 -17.84 -24.07 20.90
CA LEU A 88 -18.26 -22.85 20.21
C LEU A 88 -17.09 -22.11 19.56
N ALA A 89 -15.95 -22.01 20.27
CA ALA A 89 -14.73 -21.43 19.72
C ALA A 89 -14.18 -22.23 18.53
N GLY A 90 -14.21 -23.57 18.61
CA GLY A 90 -13.79 -24.46 17.53
C GLY A 90 -14.66 -24.32 16.28
N VAL A 91 -16.00 -24.30 16.45
CA VAL A 91 -16.94 -24.07 15.34
C VAL A 91 -16.72 -22.69 14.73
N PHE A 92 -16.60 -21.64 15.56
CA PHE A 92 -16.36 -20.28 15.07
C PHE A 92 -15.05 -20.17 14.28
N ALA A 93 -13.96 -20.79 14.76
CA ALA A 93 -12.69 -20.83 14.06
C ALA A 93 -12.81 -21.53 12.70
N VAL A 94 -13.44 -22.72 12.64
CA VAL A 94 -13.65 -23.43 11.36
C VAL A 94 -14.49 -22.58 10.40
N CYS A 95 -15.60 -22.00 10.87
CA CYS A 95 -16.43 -21.12 10.06
C CYS A 95 -15.64 -19.91 9.52
N THR A 96 -14.81 -19.29 10.36
CA THR A 96 -13.94 -18.18 9.96
C THR A 96 -12.93 -18.61 8.90
N GLY A 97 -12.28 -19.76 9.08
CA GLY A 97 -11.34 -20.31 8.09
C GLY A 97 -12.00 -20.60 6.75
N ILE A 98 -13.18 -21.23 6.76
CA ILE A 98 -13.97 -21.48 5.54
C ILE A 98 -14.40 -20.16 4.88
N LEU A 99 -14.82 -19.17 5.66
CA LEU A 99 -15.20 -17.85 5.16
C LEU A 99 -14.03 -17.15 4.47
N ILE A 100 -12.83 -17.18 5.06
CA ILE A 100 -11.61 -16.60 4.47
C ILE A 100 -11.26 -17.34 3.16
N LEU A 101 -11.35 -18.67 3.15
CA LEU A 101 -11.04 -19.48 1.96
C LEU A 101 -12.01 -19.21 0.80
N THR A 102 -13.29 -19.01 1.11
CA THR A 102 -14.34 -18.84 0.09
C THR A 102 -14.47 -17.41 -0.42
N LEU A 103 -14.32 -16.40 0.45
CA LEU A 103 -14.45 -15.00 0.05
C LEU A 103 -13.16 -14.37 -0.46
N ASP A 104 -12.00 -14.91 -0.06
CA ASP A 104 -10.69 -14.29 -0.29
C ASP A 104 -10.70 -12.77 -0.03
N PRO A 105 -10.88 -12.36 1.24
CA PRO A 105 -11.06 -10.94 1.58
C PRO A 105 -9.86 -10.08 1.20
N TYR A 106 -8.67 -10.66 1.06
CA TYR A 106 -7.50 -9.94 0.58
C TYR A 106 -7.69 -9.48 -0.87
N THR A 107 -8.05 -10.39 -1.77
CA THR A 107 -8.24 -10.05 -3.19
C THR A 107 -9.37 -9.05 -3.38
N LEU A 108 -10.45 -9.15 -2.60
CA LEU A 108 -11.53 -8.16 -2.61
C LEU A 108 -11.04 -6.75 -2.21
N VAL A 109 -10.30 -6.65 -1.11
CA VAL A 109 -9.75 -5.37 -0.64
C VAL A 109 -8.69 -4.84 -1.59
N PHE A 110 -7.84 -5.70 -2.14
CA PHE A 110 -6.82 -5.36 -3.12
C PHE A 110 -7.45 -4.74 -4.37
N ASN A 111 -8.43 -5.43 -4.97
CA ASN A 111 -9.13 -4.95 -6.16
C ASN A 111 -9.80 -3.59 -5.90
N ALA A 112 -10.48 -3.44 -4.75
CA ALA A 112 -11.09 -2.17 -4.37
C ALA A 112 -10.07 -1.05 -4.13
N LYS A 113 -8.88 -1.36 -3.59
CA LYS A 113 -7.82 -0.37 -3.34
C LYS A 113 -7.07 0.07 -4.59
N VAL A 114 -6.94 -0.81 -5.59
CA VAL A 114 -6.21 -0.53 -6.84
C VAL A 114 -7.06 0.31 -7.81
N GLN A 115 -8.38 0.17 -7.75
CA GLN A 115 -9.32 0.93 -8.58
C GLN A 115 -9.25 2.44 -8.31
N LEU A 116 -9.30 3.22 -9.39
CA LEU A 116 -9.44 4.67 -9.32
C LEU A 116 -10.92 4.99 -9.10
N SER A 117 -11.30 5.18 -7.85
CA SER A 117 -12.65 5.59 -7.42
C SER A 117 -12.58 6.95 -6.72
N ASP A 118 -13.67 7.71 -6.75
CA ASP A 118 -13.73 9.02 -6.11
C ASP A 118 -13.45 8.92 -4.59
N GLY A 119 -12.48 9.72 -4.11
CA GLY A 119 -11.95 9.65 -2.75
C GLY A 119 -11.16 8.36 -2.41
N GLY A 120 -10.96 7.48 -3.39
CA GLY A 120 -10.17 6.26 -3.26
C GLY A 120 -8.68 6.53 -3.12
N GLU A 121 -7.97 5.67 -2.41
CA GLU A 121 -6.54 5.86 -2.13
C GLU A 121 -5.68 5.84 -3.40
N ALA A 122 -5.87 4.85 -4.28
CA ALA A 122 -5.13 4.80 -5.55
C ALA A 122 -5.47 5.98 -6.46
N PHE A 123 -6.70 6.48 -6.41
CA PHE A 123 -7.10 7.68 -7.13
C PHE A 123 -6.36 8.91 -6.62
N GLU A 124 -6.30 9.14 -5.30
CA GLU A 124 -5.59 10.29 -4.75
C GLU A 124 -4.07 10.23 -5.00
N VAL A 125 -3.48 9.04 -4.87
CA VAL A 125 -2.07 8.83 -5.20
C VAL A 125 -1.82 9.03 -6.70
N TRP A 126 -2.71 8.57 -7.58
CA TRP A 126 -2.61 8.81 -9.02
C TRP A 126 -2.75 10.30 -9.35
N ARG A 127 -3.81 10.94 -8.84
CA ARG A 127 -4.17 12.35 -9.08
C ARG A 127 -3.07 13.31 -8.68
N LYS A 128 -2.44 13.09 -7.52
CA LYS A 128 -1.37 13.94 -7.00
C LYS A 128 -0.41 13.09 -6.15
N PRO A 129 0.54 12.40 -6.79
CA PRO A 129 1.46 11.50 -6.11
C PRO A 129 2.27 12.24 -5.05
N PRO A 130 2.27 11.81 -3.79
CA PRO A 130 3.01 12.47 -2.73
C PRO A 130 4.46 11.96 -2.72
N VAL A 131 5.17 12.08 -3.84
CA VAL A 131 6.56 11.61 -4.03
C VAL A 131 7.44 12.76 -4.51
N ASP A 132 8.74 12.68 -4.19
CA ASP A 132 9.72 13.63 -4.71
C ASP A 132 10.20 13.16 -6.10
N LEU A 133 9.57 13.72 -7.13
CA LEU A 133 9.95 13.52 -8.54
C LEU A 133 10.91 14.64 -8.95
N TYR A 134 12.05 14.29 -9.53
CA TYR A 134 13.08 15.24 -9.95
C TYR A 134 13.33 15.17 -11.45
N LEU A 135 13.40 16.34 -12.08
CA LEU A 135 14.01 16.53 -13.40
C LEU A 135 15.45 17.02 -13.18
N LYS A 136 16.42 16.23 -13.63
CA LYS A 136 17.84 16.59 -13.67
C LYS A 136 18.22 16.84 -15.14
N VAL A 137 18.84 17.98 -15.45
CA VAL A 137 19.22 18.36 -16.81
C VAL A 137 20.72 18.62 -16.90
N TRP A 138 21.36 18.10 -17.93
CA TRP A 138 22.76 18.37 -18.26
C TRP A 138 22.83 18.99 -19.64
N LEU A 139 23.53 20.12 -19.75
CA LEU A 139 23.70 20.87 -20.99
C LEU A 139 25.05 20.53 -21.62
N PHE A 140 25.09 20.44 -22.94
CA PHE A 140 26.33 20.23 -23.68
C PHE A 140 26.94 21.58 -24.09
N ASN A 141 27.88 22.08 -23.28
CA ASN A 141 28.59 23.32 -23.52
C ASN A 141 29.63 23.16 -24.64
N VAL A 142 29.66 24.08 -25.61
CA VAL A 142 30.67 24.06 -26.68
C VAL A 142 31.96 24.73 -26.20
N THR A 143 33.08 24.01 -26.20
CA THR A 143 34.36 24.51 -25.69
C THR A 143 35.29 25.08 -26.76
N ASN A 144 35.08 24.72 -28.03
CA ASN A 144 35.92 25.13 -29.17
C ASN A 144 35.15 25.94 -30.23
N ALA A 145 34.18 26.76 -29.81
CA ALA A 145 33.28 27.47 -30.70
C ALA A 145 34.02 28.31 -31.76
N ASP A 146 34.99 29.14 -31.35
CA ASP A 146 35.74 30.01 -32.26
C ASP A 146 36.61 29.20 -33.23
N ALA A 147 37.35 28.21 -32.73
CA ALA A 147 38.19 27.34 -33.55
C ALA A 147 37.37 26.56 -34.60
N PHE A 148 36.21 26.03 -34.19
CA PHE A 148 35.28 25.39 -35.10
C PHE A 148 34.74 26.39 -36.14
N MET A 149 34.27 27.57 -35.73
CA MET A 149 33.71 28.57 -36.64
C MET A 149 34.73 29.12 -37.64
N ASN A 150 35.99 29.28 -37.23
CA ASN A 150 37.11 29.71 -38.06
C ASN A 150 37.64 28.60 -38.99
N GLY A 151 37.26 27.35 -38.73
CA GLY A 151 37.67 26.20 -39.51
C GLY A 151 39.02 25.58 -39.13
N GLU A 152 39.52 25.92 -37.95
CA GLU A 152 40.70 25.31 -37.33
C GLU A 152 40.39 23.89 -36.87
N ASP A 153 39.23 23.70 -36.24
CA ASP A 153 38.73 22.39 -35.81
C ASP A 153 37.61 21.89 -36.74
N GLU A 154 37.70 20.63 -37.16
CA GLU A 154 36.66 19.98 -37.99
C GLU A 154 35.40 19.61 -37.19
N LYS A 155 35.54 19.33 -35.89
CA LYS A 155 34.46 18.83 -35.02
C LYS A 155 34.23 19.74 -33.83
N LEU A 156 32.98 19.82 -33.40
CA LEU A 156 32.63 20.48 -32.14
C LEU A 156 33.05 19.61 -30.94
N HIS A 157 33.60 20.27 -29.94
CA HIS A 157 33.97 19.69 -28.66
C HIS A 157 32.94 20.13 -27.62
N PHE A 158 32.36 19.14 -26.95
CA PHE A 158 31.35 19.35 -25.92
C PHE A 158 31.87 18.97 -24.55
N GLU A 159 31.50 19.77 -23.56
CA GLU A 159 31.65 19.46 -22.15
C GLU A 159 30.26 19.42 -21.51
N GLU A 160 29.99 18.37 -20.75
CA GLU A 160 28.74 18.23 -20.00
C GLU A 160 28.76 19.15 -18.77
N VAL A 161 27.72 19.99 -18.62
CA VAL A 161 27.55 20.88 -17.47
C VAL A 161 26.19 20.61 -16.80
N GLY A 162 26.20 20.29 -15.52
CA GLY A 162 25.00 19.96 -14.74
C GLY A 162 25.30 18.97 -13.60
N PRO A 163 24.26 18.42 -12.96
CA PRO A 163 22.85 18.62 -13.26
C PRO A 163 22.28 19.96 -12.77
N TYR A 164 21.34 20.51 -13.53
CA TYR A 164 20.35 21.49 -13.08
C TYR A 164 19.09 20.72 -12.63
N ILE A 165 18.73 20.83 -11.35
CA ILE A 165 17.74 20.00 -10.69
C ILE A 165 16.48 20.81 -10.37
N TYR A 166 15.34 20.29 -10.84
CA TYR A 166 14.01 20.80 -10.56
C TYR A 166 13.15 19.70 -9.92
N ARG A 167 12.29 20.09 -8.98
CA ARG A 167 11.19 19.25 -8.49
C ARG A 167 10.05 19.33 -9.49
N GLU A 168 9.61 18.19 -10.00
CA GLU A 168 8.46 18.08 -10.89
C GLU A 168 7.22 17.74 -10.06
N LEU A 169 6.26 18.67 -10.00
CA LEU A 169 5.03 18.46 -9.24
C LEU A 169 3.97 17.82 -10.13
N LEU A 170 3.98 16.49 -10.22
CA LEU A 170 3.00 15.72 -11.01
C LEU A 170 1.57 15.89 -10.46
N GLU A 171 0.65 16.33 -11.32
CA GLU A 171 -0.77 16.50 -10.97
C GLU A 171 -1.68 16.21 -12.18
N HIS A 172 -2.70 15.38 -11.98
CA HIS A 172 -3.82 15.23 -12.89
C HIS A 172 -4.96 16.14 -12.42
N ALA A 173 -5.01 17.34 -12.97
CA ALA A 173 -5.97 18.36 -12.58
C ALA A 173 -7.33 18.17 -13.26
N ASP A 174 -8.36 18.83 -12.73
CA ASP A 174 -9.67 18.97 -13.36
C ASP A 174 -10.26 17.61 -13.78
N VAL A 175 -10.23 16.65 -12.85
CA VAL A 175 -10.64 15.26 -13.08
C VAL A 175 -12.16 15.15 -13.24
N HIS A 176 -12.59 14.39 -14.24
CA HIS A 176 -13.98 14.02 -14.49
C HIS A 176 -14.11 12.50 -14.65
N PHE A 177 -14.99 11.87 -13.85
CA PHE A 177 -15.32 10.45 -14.00
C PHE A 177 -16.38 10.27 -15.09
N ASN A 178 -16.14 9.34 -16.02
CA ASN A 178 -17.00 9.09 -17.16
C ASN A 178 -17.85 7.82 -16.93
N ASP A 179 -19.02 7.74 -17.58
CA ASP A 179 -19.94 6.60 -17.45
C ASP A 179 -19.40 5.26 -18.01
N ASN A 180 -18.32 5.31 -18.79
CA ASN A 180 -17.71 4.15 -19.45
C ASN A 180 -16.52 3.54 -18.68
N ASN A 181 -16.52 3.64 -17.34
CA ASN A 181 -15.44 3.16 -16.46
C ASN A 181 -14.07 3.78 -16.76
N THR A 182 -14.05 5.00 -17.30
CA THR A 182 -12.83 5.80 -17.48
C THR A 182 -12.94 7.10 -16.67
N LEU A 183 -11.81 7.78 -16.51
CA LEU A 183 -11.79 9.16 -16.02
C LEU A 183 -10.89 9.99 -16.92
N THR A 184 -11.21 11.26 -17.06
CA THR A 184 -10.46 12.23 -17.88
C THR A 184 -9.88 13.31 -16.98
N ALA A 185 -8.62 13.68 -17.22
CA ALA A 185 -7.93 14.72 -16.46
C ALA A 185 -7.00 15.54 -17.36
N HIS A 186 -6.58 16.69 -16.86
CA HIS A 186 -5.60 17.57 -17.49
C HIS A 186 -4.24 17.38 -16.81
N PRO A 187 -3.23 16.83 -17.50
CA PRO A 187 -1.91 16.66 -16.91
C PRO A 187 -1.25 18.02 -16.66
N LYS A 188 -0.67 18.20 -15.48
CA LYS A 188 0.12 19.37 -15.07
C LYS A 188 1.39 18.89 -14.38
N HIS A 189 2.52 19.45 -14.79
CA HIS A 189 3.84 19.08 -14.29
C HIS A 189 4.69 20.34 -14.05
N PRO A 190 4.26 21.31 -13.22
CA PRO A 190 5.07 22.48 -12.96
C PRO A 190 6.42 22.09 -12.35
N LEU A 191 7.46 22.77 -12.81
CA LEU A 191 8.83 22.58 -12.37
C LEU A 191 9.18 23.66 -11.34
N VAL A 192 9.76 23.25 -10.22
CA VAL A 192 10.21 24.13 -9.14
C VAL A 192 11.71 23.93 -8.93
N TRP A 193 12.48 25.00 -8.99
CA TRP A 193 13.93 24.95 -8.77
C TRP A 193 14.28 24.38 -7.39
N ALA A 194 15.18 23.39 -7.33
CA ALA A 194 15.59 22.71 -6.11
C ALA A 194 16.89 23.34 -5.56
N GLU A 195 16.80 24.51 -4.94
CA GLU A 195 17.95 25.27 -4.43
C GLU A 195 18.94 24.43 -3.59
N ASP A 196 18.41 23.48 -2.81
CA ASP A 196 19.16 22.63 -1.88
C ASP A 196 19.96 21.50 -2.54
N LEU A 197 19.64 21.15 -3.80
CA LEU A 197 20.26 20.03 -4.51
C LEU A 197 21.21 20.46 -5.63
N ASN A 198 21.24 21.75 -5.96
CA ASN A 198 22.01 22.27 -7.07
C ASN A 198 23.38 22.81 -6.62
N THR A 199 24.43 22.39 -7.34
CA THR A 199 25.75 23.05 -7.27
C THR A 199 25.93 24.09 -8.36
N HIS A 200 25.25 23.90 -9.49
CA HIS A 200 25.18 24.82 -10.62
C HIS A 200 24.05 25.82 -10.43
N ARG A 201 24.16 26.98 -11.08
CA ARG A 201 23.13 28.01 -11.00
C ARG A 201 22.45 28.22 -12.34
N GLU A 202 21.18 28.56 -12.31
CA GLU A 202 20.40 28.89 -13.51
C GLU A 202 21.03 30.01 -14.38
N ASP A 203 21.87 30.87 -13.79
CA ASP A 203 22.63 31.94 -14.45
C ASP A 203 24.02 31.52 -14.97
N ASP A 204 24.39 30.23 -14.89
CA ASP A 204 25.63 29.70 -15.48
C ASP A 204 25.67 30.01 -16.98
N LEU A 205 26.74 30.68 -17.43
CA LEU A 205 26.93 31.08 -18.82
C LEU A 205 27.61 29.99 -19.63
N LEU A 206 26.97 29.58 -20.71
CA LEU A 206 27.42 28.49 -21.58
C LEU A 206 27.36 28.93 -23.04
N ILE A 207 28.20 28.33 -23.90
CA ILE A 207 28.13 28.51 -25.35
C ILE A 207 27.23 27.40 -25.91
N LEU A 208 26.05 27.79 -26.37
CA LEU A 208 24.96 26.90 -26.75
C LEU A 208 24.47 27.19 -28.18
N PRO A 209 23.79 26.25 -28.83
CA PRO A 209 23.29 26.46 -30.19
C PRO A 209 22.17 27.49 -30.19
N ASN A 210 22.20 28.39 -31.19
CA ASN A 210 21.07 29.24 -31.52
C ASN A 210 19.97 28.39 -32.17
N ILE A 211 19.08 27.84 -31.34
CA ILE A 211 18.00 26.93 -31.75
C ILE A 211 17.17 27.55 -32.87
N ALA A 212 16.82 28.85 -32.76
CA ALA A 212 16.02 29.55 -33.76
C ALA A 212 16.72 29.56 -35.12
N LEU A 213 17.97 30.03 -35.16
CA LEU A 213 18.73 30.16 -36.40
C LEU A 213 18.95 28.80 -37.07
N LEU A 214 19.40 27.80 -36.31
CA LEU A 214 19.69 26.47 -36.84
C LEU A 214 18.41 25.74 -37.28
N SER A 215 17.30 25.88 -36.55
CA SER A 215 16.02 25.29 -36.94
C SER A 215 15.48 25.90 -38.23
N ILE A 216 15.44 27.24 -38.33
CA ILE A 216 14.98 27.92 -39.54
C ILE A 216 15.88 27.56 -40.73
N ALA A 217 17.21 27.56 -40.53
CA ALA A 217 18.16 27.16 -41.58
C ALA A 217 17.90 25.74 -42.09
N SER A 218 17.65 24.78 -41.19
CA SER A 218 17.35 23.40 -41.56
C SER A 218 16.03 23.28 -42.31
N VAL A 219 14.97 23.98 -41.89
CA VAL A 219 13.67 23.90 -42.54
C VAL A 219 13.70 24.53 -43.94
N ILE A 220 14.38 25.67 -44.11
CA ILE A 220 14.41 26.37 -45.41
C ILE A 220 15.52 25.92 -46.35
N LYS A 221 16.34 24.92 -45.97
CA LYS A 221 17.49 24.47 -46.78
C LYS A 221 17.10 24.02 -48.19
N ASP A 222 15.91 23.43 -48.31
CA ASP A 222 15.34 22.93 -49.57
C ASP A 222 14.42 23.95 -50.26
N ALA A 223 14.28 25.16 -49.70
CA ALA A 223 13.44 26.22 -50.26
C ALA A 223 14.05 26.86 -51.53
N SER A 224 13.22 27.64 -52.22
CA SER A 224 13.61 28.36 -53.43
C SER A 224 14.83 29.27 -53.19
N TYR A 225 15.59 29.56 -54.25
CA TYR A 225 16.75 30.46 -54.16
C TYR A 225 16.40 31.80 -53.51
N PHE A 226 15.28 32.42 -53.89
CA PHE A 226 14.86 33.72 -53.36
C PHE A 226 14.49 33.67 -51.88
N THR A 227 13.86 32.59 -51.42
CA THR A 227 13.57 32.37 -49.99
C THR A 227 14.86 32.29 -49.18
N ARG A 228 15.83 31.50 -49.66
CA ARG A 228 17.14 31.36 -49.01
C ARG A 228 17.95 32.67 -49.05
N LEU A 229 17.88 33.42 -50.15
CA LEU A 229 18.49 34.75 -50.25
C LEU A 229 17.91 35.71 -49.21
N GLY A 230 16.58 35.74 -49.04
CA GLY A 230 15.90 36.54 -48.03
C GLY A 230 16.38 36.23 -46.62
N LEU A 231 16.44 34.93 -46.25
CA LEU A 231 16.98 34.55 -44.94
C LEU A 231 18.46 34.95 -44.80
N ASN A 232 19.29 34.71 -45.81
CA ASN A 232 20.71 35.04 -45.74
C ASN A 232 20.96 36.54 -45.55
N LEU A 233 20.18 37.38 -46.23
CA LEU A 233 20.20 38.83 -46.02
C LEU A 233 19.79 39.20 -44.59
N LEU A 234 18.73 38.56 -44.08
CA LEU A 234 18.27 38.79 -42.72
C LEU A 234 19.34 38.40 -41.69
N ILE A 235 19.88 37.17 -41.76
CA ILE A 235 20.95 36.69 -40.85
C ILE A 235 22.13 37.65 -40.87
N LYS A 236 22.52 38.12 -42.06
CA LYS A 236 23.62 39.07 -42.21
C LYS A 236 23.31 40.43 -41.60
N GLN A 237 22.08 40.92 -41.74
CA GLN A 237 21.65 42.22 -41.20
C GLN A 237 21.50 42.18 -39.68
N THR A 238 21.00 41.08 -39.11
CA THR A 238 20.79 40.91 -37.66
C THR A 238 22.01 40.40 -36.92
N ASP A 239 23.12 40.17 -37.62
CA ASP A 239 24.35 39.57 -37.07
C ASP A 239 24.11 38.28 -36.28
N SER A 240 23.14 37.45 -36.70
CA SER A 240 22.78 36.25 -35.96
C SER A 240 23.88 35.19 -36.04
N GLN A 241 24.36 34.73 -34.87
CA GLN A 241 25.40 33.71 -34.75
C GLN A 241 24.79 32.32 -34.47
N PRO A 242 25.39 31.23 -34.99
CA PRO A 242 24.88 29.87 -34.78
C PRO A 242 25.19 29.31 -33.39
N LEU A 243 26.23 29.81 -32.74
CA LEU A 243 26.59 29.53 -31.36
C LEU A 243 26.52 30.85 -30.60
N VAL A 244 25.88 30.84 -29.44
CA VAL A 244 25.60 32.03 -28.65
C VAL A 244 25.87 31.72 -27.19
N GLN A 245 26.51 32.67 -26.50
CA GLN A 245 26.64 32.61 -25.06
C GLN A 245 25.32 33.01 -24.41
N MET A 246 24.74 32.14 -23.59
CA MET A 246 23.50 32.40 -22.86
C MET A 246 23.49 31.64 -21.53
N THR A 247 22.57 32.01 -20.65
CA THR A 247 22.40 31.31 -19.38
C THR A 247 21.72 29.95 -19.57
N ALA A 248 21.98 29.01 -18.66
CA ALA A 248 21.30 27.72 -18.64
C ALA A 248 19.76 27.87 -18.63
N ARG A 249 19.25 28.83 -17.84
CA ARG A 249 17.81 29.14 -17.74
C ARG A 249 17.20 29.63 -19.04
N GLU A 250 17.88 30.55 -19.72
CA GLU A 250 17.46 31.06 -21.03
C GLU A 250 17.30 29.93 -22.02
N PHE A 251 18.30 29.05 -22.13
CA PHE A 251 18.25 27.92 -23.05
C PHE A 251 17.15 26.90 -22.72
N MET A 252 16.94 26.61 -21.44
CA MET A 252 15.94 25.63 -21.00
C MET A 252 14.50 26.17 -21.07
N PHE A 253 14.24 27.38 -20.59
CA PHE A 253 12.89 27.90 -20.35
C PHE A 253 12.43 29.01 -21.28
N GLY A 254 13.34 29.52 -22.11
CA GLY A 254 13.00 30.53 -23.10
C GLY A 254 13.97 31.69 -23.10
N TYR A 255 14.40 32.04 -24.31
CA TYR A 255 15.02 33.31 -24.63
C TYR A 255 14.31 33.93 -25.83
N GLU A 256 14.29 35.25 -25.87
CA GLU A 256 13.81 36.00 -27.03
C GLU A 256 14.93 36.09 -28.07
N THR A 257 14.58 35.99 -29.36
CA THR A 257 15.52 36.27 -30.44
C THR A 257 14.95 37.24 -31.44
N SER A 258 15.82 38.04 -32.07
CA SER A 258 15.43 38.91 -33.19
C SER A 258 14.80 38.13 -34.35
N LEU A 259 15.17 36.85 -34.52
CA LEU A 259 14.62 35.95 -35.55
C LEU A 259 13.23 35.43 -35.22
N THR A 260 12.94 35.09 -33.96
CA THR A 260 11.60 34.64 -33.53
C THR A 260 10.59 35.77 -33.52
N THR A 261 10.98 36.91 -32.95
CA THR A 261 10.15 38.12 -32.94
C THR A 261 9.85 38.64 -34.35
N LEU A 262 10.80 38.55 -35.28
CA LEU A 262 10.56 38.89 -36.68
C LEU A 262 9.78 37.79 -37.42
N GLY A 263 10.09 36.52 -37.17
CA GLY A 263 9.39 35.36 -37.71
C GLY A 263 7.90 35.37 -37.39
N ASN A 264 7.52 35.69 -36.15
CA ASN A 264 6.12 35.87 -35.73
C ASN A 264 5.45 37.02 -36.51
N LYS A 265 6.13 38.14 -36.68
CA LYS A 265 5.59 39.29 -37.42
C LYS A 265 5.44 39.05 -38.93
N VAL A 266 6.31 38.23 -39.53
CA VAL A 266 6.39 38.05 -40.99
C VAL A 266 5.72 36.75 -41.47
N LEU A 267 5.75 35.68 -40.68
CA LEU A 267 5.16 34.36 -40.95
C LEU A 267 4.40 33.83 -39.71
N PRO A 268 3.35 34.54 -39.25
CA PRO A 268 2.63 34.18 -38.02
C PRO A 268 1.96 32.80 -38.08
N SER A 269 1.67 32.30 -39.29
CA SER A 269 1.10 30.96 -39.49
C SER A 269 2.06 29.81 -39.17
N TRP A 270 3.36 30.08 -39.03
CA TRP A 270 4.39 29.06 -38.79
C TRP A 270 5.12 29.26 -37.45
N ILE A 271 5.56 30.48 -37.13
CA ILE A 271 6.22 30.79 -35.84
C ILE A 271 5.27 31.69 -35.04
N PHE A 272 4.47 31.10 -34.14
CA PHE A 272 3.47 31.83 -33.34
C PHE A 272 3.91 32.06 -31.88
N PHE A 273 5.18 31.79 -31.56
CA PHE A 273 5.75 31.89 -30.22
C PHE A 273 6.88 32.91 -30.16
N ASP A 274 6.91 33.69 -29.07
CA ASP A 274 7.87 34.78 -28.87
C ASP A 274 9.15 34.34 -28.17
N LYS A 275 9.14 33.16 -27.54
CA LYS A 275 10.28 32.55 -26.82
C LYS A 275 10.51 31.12 -27.26
N ILE A 276 11.76 30.67 -27.24
CA ILE A 276 12.14 29.27 -27.50
C ILE A 276 12.89 28.72 -26.29
N GLY A 277 12.31 27.72 -25.62
CA GLY A 277 12.95 26.94 -24.57
C GLY A 277 12.61 25.46 -24.75
N LEU A 278 13.63 24.59 -24.70
CA LEU A 278 13.44 23.15 -24.91
C LEU A 278 12.58 22.51 -23.81
N ILE A 279 12.89 22.83 -22.55
CA ILE A 279 12.17 22.31 -21.39
C ILE A 279 10.79 22.95 -21.27
N ASP A 280 10.68 24.26 -21.49
CA ASP A 280 9.37 24.97 -21.53
C ASP A 280 8.39 24.27 -22.48
N ARG A 281 8.84 23.88 -23.68
CA ARG A 281 7.99 23.16 -24.63
C ARG A 281 7.69 21.72 -24.23
N MET A 282 8.67 20.99 -23.72
CA MET A 282 8.44 19.61 -23.24
C MET A 282 7.36 19.54 -22.14
N TYR A 283 7.23 20.60 -21.36
CA TYR A 283 6.33 20.72 -20.21
C TYR A 283 5.09 21.59 -20.47
N ASP A 284 4.88 22.04 -21.71
CA ASP A 284 3.66 22.74 -22.08
C ASP A 284 2.54 21.72 -22.30
N PHE A 285 1.64 21.57 -21.33
CA PHE A 285 0.46 20.68 -21.41
C PHE A 285 -0.82 21.44 -21.79
N THR A 286 -0.72 22.67 -22.30
CA THR A 286 -1.89 23.50 -22.63
C THR A 286 -2.76 22.80 -23.67
N GLY A 287 -4.04 22.59 -23.34
CA GLY A 287 -5.01 21.90 -24.21
C GLY A 287 -4.90 20.38 -24.23
N ASP A 288 -4.00 19.78 -23.45
CA ASP A 288 -3.89 18.32 -23.35
C ASP A 288 -4.92 17.75 -22.38
N THR A 289 -5.51 16.62 -22.77
CA THR A 289 -6.40 15.82 -21.92
C THR A 289 -5.95 14.37 -21.96
N MET A 290 -5.98 13.69 -20.82
CA MET A 290 -5.67 12.27 -20.73
C MET A 290 -6.85 11.53 -20.12
N THR A 291 -7.34 10.51 -20.83
CA THR A 291 -8.40 9.62 -20.33
C THR A 291 -7.80 8.28 -20.01
N VAL A 292 -7.99 7.81 -18.78
CA VAL A 292 -7.45 6.54 -18.26
C VAL A 292 -8.56 5.63 -17.77
N HIS A 293 -8.31 4.32 -17.77
CA HIS A 293 -9.22 3.34 -17.20
C HIS A 293 -9.24 3.41 -15.67
N THR A 294 -10.43 3.32 -15.08
CA THR A 294 -10.62 3.27 -13.62
C THR A 294 -10.21 1.94 -13.00
N GLY A 295 -10.20 0.86 -13.79
CA GLY A 295 -9.96 -0.51 -13.31
C GLY A 295 -11.20 -1.22 -12.75
N VAL A 296 -12.38 -0.61 -12.87
CA VAL A 296 -13.66 -1.23 -12.46
C VAL A 296 -13.98 -2.46 -13.34
N ASP A 297 -13.66 -2.40 -14.64
CA ASP A 297 -13.83 -3.51 -15.57
C ASP A 297 -12.73 -4.56 -15.43
N ASP A 298 -11.47 -4.14 -15.46
CA ASP A 298 -10.28 -4.99 -15.30
C ASP A 298 -9.22 -4.22 -14.50
N VAL A 299 -8.89 -4.72 -13.30
CA VAL A 299 -7.90 -4.11 -12.41
C VAL A 299 -6.53 -3.95 -13.06
N ARG A 300 -6.19 -4.80 -14.05
CA ARG A 300 -4.92 -4.71 -14.78
C ARG A 300 -4.83 -3.47 -15.66
N LYS A 301 -5.97 -2.89 -16.05
CA LYS A 301 -6.02 -1.65 -16.85
C LYS A 301 -6.03 -0.38 -16.01
N SER A 302 -6.18 -0.49 -14.69
CA SER A 302 -6.31 0.68 -13.82
C SER A 302 -5.18 1.68 -14.04
N GLY A 303 -5.50 2.94 -14.33
CA GLY A 303 -4.52 4.00 -14.59
C GLY A 303 -3.87 3.99 -15.97
N LEU A 304 -4.17 3.01 -16.83
CA LEU A 304 -3.66 2.97 -18.20
C LEU A 304 -4.49 3.86 -19.13
N ILE A 305 -3.82 4.49 -20.08
CA ILE A 305 -4.40 5.43 -21.05
C ILE A 305 -5.38 4.70 -21.98
N ASP A 306 -6.61 5.21 -22.08
CA ASP A 306 -7.55 4.85 -23.15
C ASP A 306 -7.48 5.85 -24.31
N ARG A 307 -7.40 7.15 -23.98
CA ARG A 307 -7.32 8.25 -24.96
C ARG A 307 -6.37 9.36 -24.53
N TYR A 308 -5.64 9.91 -25.50
CA TYR A 308 -4.87 11.14 -25.36
C TYR A 308 -5.43 12.19 -26.31
N ARG A 309 -5.72 13.40 -25.81
CA ARG A 309 -6.42 14.48 -26.55
C ARG A 309 -7.72 14.01 -27.22
N GLY A 310 -8.45 13.11 -26.56
CA GLY A 310 -9.69 12.51 -27.08
C GLY A 310 -9.51 11.45 -28.17
N LEU A 311 -8.27 11.16 -28.60
CA LEU A 311 -7.93 10.18 -29.63
C LEU A 311 -7.33 8.91 -29.03
N HIS A 312 -7.52 7.77 -29.71
CA HIS A 312 -6.87 6.50 -29.35
C HIS A 312 -5.43 6.39 -29.86
N TYR A 313 -4.99 7.38 -30.62
CA TYR A 313 -3.71 7.43 -31.28
C TYR A 313 -3.08 8.82 -31.14
N ILE A 314 -1.76 8.87 -31.29
CA ILE A 314 -0.92 10.07 -31.31
C ILE A 314 -0.98 10.67 -32.73
N PRO A 315 -1.57 11.86 -32.92
CA PRO A 315 -1.83 12.41 -34.25
C PRO A 315 -0.56 12.71 -35.07
N GLU A 316 0.60 12.84 -34.43
CA GLU A 316 1.90 13.10 -35.04
C GLU A 316 2.52 11.86 -35.75
N TRP A 317 1.85 10.69 -35.69
CA TRP A 317 2.32 9.47 -36.33
C TRP A 317 1.22 8.78 -37.14
N PRO A 318 1.58 7.99 -38.16
CA PRO A 318 0.63 7.12 -38.85
C PRO A 318 -0.04 6.12 -37.90
N GLU A 319 -1.24 5.62 -38.24
CA GLU A 319 -2.07 4.77 -37.37
C GLU A 319 -1.34 3.55 -36.78
N ASN A 320 -0.46 2.92 -37.55
CA ASN A 320 0.28 1.73 -37.10
C ASN A 320 1.30 2.00 -35.98
N CYS A 321 1.67 3.26 -35.75
CA CYS A 321 2.76 3.65 -34.85
C CYS A 321 2.39 4.71 -33.83
N SER A 322 1.13 5.10 -33.84
CA SER A 322 0.55 6.14 -33.01
C SER A 322 -0.21 5.59 -31.80
N ILE A 323 -0.26 4.26 -31.60
CA ILE A 323 -1.08 3.67 -30.53
C ILE A 323 -0.51 4.02 -29.15
N ALA A 324 -1.21 4.90 -28.41
CA ALA A 324 -0.95 5.20 -27.01
C ALA A 324 -1.86 4.43 -26.04
N LYS A 325 -2.91 3.77 -26.56
CA LYS A 325 -3.85 3.00 -25.75
C LYS A 325 -3.14 1.86 -25.01
N GLY A 326 -3.44 1.74 -23.71
CA GLY A 326 -2.83 0.75 -22.82
C GLY A 326 -1.47 1.19 -22.25
N ALA A 327 -0.98 2.38 -22.60
CA ALA A 327 0.25 2.90 -22.03
C ALA A 327 0.04 3.48 -20.62
N SER A 328 1.07 3.39 -19.79
CA SER A 328 1.21 4.11 -18.52
C SER A 328 1.81 5.49 -18.78
N ASP A 329 1.38 6.50 -18.04
CA ASP A 329 2.01 7.83 -18.03
C ASP A 329 3.26 7.90 -17.12
N GLY A 330 3.62 6.78 -16.48
CA GLY A 330 4.70 6.66 -15.51
C GLY A 330 4.23 6.72 -14.05
N SER A 331 3.00 7.14 -13.77
CA SER A 331 2.44 7.21 -12.40
C SER A 331 1.89 5.87 -11.91
N LYS A 332 1.34 5.07 -12.82
CA LYS A 332 0.76 3.75 -12.53
C LYS A 332 0.88 2.82 -13.74
N PHE A 333 1.48 1.66 -13.53
CA PHE A 333 1.55 0.59 -14.53
C PHE A 333 0.43 -0.44 -14.32
N ALA A 334 0.32 -1.36 -15.27
CA ALA A 334 -0.61 -2.47 -15.19
C ALA A 334 -0.43 -3.23 -13.87
N SER A 335 -1.53 -3.63 -13.24
CA SER A 335 -1.50 -4.51 -12.07
C SER A 335 -1.43 -5.98 -12.48
N LEU A 336 -1.00 -6.86 -11.56
CA LEU A 336 -0.88 -8.30 -11.76
C LEU A 336 0.03 -8.69 -12.93
N ILE A 337 1.20 -8.04 -13.00
CA ILE A 337 2.21 -8.21 -14.03
C ILE A 337 2.81 -9.62 -13.93
N ALA A 338 2.81 -10.36 -15.04
CA ALA A 338 3.55 -11.61 -15.19
C ALA A 338 5.00 -11.33 -15.65
N PRO A 339 5.98 -12.21 -15.36
CA PRO A 339 7.39 -12.00 -15.73
C PRO A 339 7.66 -11.73 -17.23
N ASN A 340 6.79 -12.22 -18.12
CA ASN A 340 6.95 -12.07 -19.57
C ASN A 340 6.08 -10.93 -20.16
N ASP A 341 5.37 -10.18 -19.33
CA ASP A 341 4.49 -9.11 -19.80
C ASP A 341 5.32 -7.92 -20.29
N GLN A 342 5.00 -7.45 -21.49
CA GLN A 342 5.51 -6.18 -22.01
C GLN A 342 4.61 -5.04 -21.53
N LEU A 343 5.24 -4.04 -20.94
CA LEU A 343 4.56 -2.82 -20.51
C LEU A 343 4.81 -1.72 -21.54
N VAL A 344 3.95 -0.70 -21.58
CA VAL A 344 4.13 0.44 -22.48
C VAL A 344 4.07 1.71 -21.66
N MET A 345 5.00 2.64 -21.90
CA MET A 345 4.99 3.97 -21.31
C MET A 345 4.74 5.03 -22.38
N TYR A 346 3.91 6.02 -22.09
CA TYR A 346 3.74 7.18 -22.96
C TYR A 346 3.76 8.46 -22.12
N ARG A 347 4.62 9.39 -22.51
CA ARG A 347 4.62 10.77 -22.03
C ARG A 347 4.74 11.66 -23.25
N LYS A 348 4.06 12.82 -23.25
CA LYS A 348 4.11 13.80 -24.34
C LYS A 348 5.53 14.06 -24.83
N SER A 349 6.47 14.24 -23.92
CA SER A 349 7.88 14.53 -24.23
C SER A 349 8.59 13.44 -25.04
N LEU A 350 8.13 12.19 -24.96
CA LEU A 350 8.69 11.06 -25.74
C LEU A 350 8.17 11.04 -27.18
N CYS A 351 7.11 11.79 -27.48
CA CYS A 351 6.44 11.86 -28.79
C CYS A 351 5.90 10.51 -29.33
N ARG A 352 6.20 9.37 -28.72
CA ARG A 352 5.62 8.05 -29.04
C ARG A 352 5.46 7.19 -27.79
N ALA A 353 4.65 6.14 -27.91
CA ALA A 353 4.60 5.09 -26.91
C ALA A 353 5.89 4.25 -26.96
N MET A 354 6.44 3.96 -25.78
CA MET A 354 7.69 3.24 -25.54
C MET A 354 7.39 1.89 -24.87
N PRO A 355 7.35 0.79 -25.65
CA PRO A 355 7.33 -0.56 -25.10
C PRO A 355 8.56 -0.85 -24.24
N MET A 356 8.35 -1.59 -23.18
CA MET A 356 9.34 -1.94 -22.18
C MET A 356 9.42 -3.47 -22.03
N GLN A 357 10.62 -3.96 -21.75
CA GLN A 357 10.89 -5.36 -21.49
C GLN A 357 11.48 -5.54 -20.10
N MET A 358 11.07 -6.60 -19.41
CA MET A 358 11.63 -6.98 -18.13
C MET A 358 13.03 -7.57 -18.35
N ILE A 359 13.98 -7.19 -17.51
CA ILE A 359 15.37 -7.66 -17.58
C ILE A 359 15.86 -8.33 -16.30
N ASP A 360 15.23 -8.04 -15.16
CA ASP A 360 15.69 -8.56 -13.86
C ASP A 360 14.59 -8.48 -12.78
N GLU A 361 14.82 -9.16 -11.66
CA GLU A 361 14.02 -9.09 -10.43
C GLU A 361 14.87 -8.58 -9.27
N THR A 362 14.32 -7.66 -8.47
CA THR A 362 15.02 -7.11 -7.32
C THR A 362 14.06 -6.76 -6.18
N THR A 363 14.58 -6.14 -5.11
CA THR A 363 13.79 -5.64 -3.99
C THR A 363 14.11 -4.17 -3.75
N LYS A 364 13.08 -3.34 -3.65
CA LYS A 364 13.22 -1.90 -3.35
C LYS A 364 12.39 -1.58 -2.12
N GLY A 365 13.05 -1.12 -1.07
CA GLY A 365 12.35 -0.75 0.17
C GLY A 365 11.58 -1.89 0.84
N GLY A 366 12.02 -3.14 0.65
CA GLY A 366 11.33 -4.35 1.14
C GLY A 366 10.21 -4.87 0.23
N LEU A 367 9.88 -4.16 -0.85
CA LEU A 367 8.89 -4.59 -1.84
C LEU A 367 9.58 -5.31 -3.02
N PRO A 368 9.01 -6.42 -3.52
CA PRO A 368 9.51 -7.05 -4.75
C PRO A 368 9.34 -6.11 -5.94
N ALA A 369 10.30 -6.11 -6.86
CA ALA A 369 10.31 -5.21 -8.00
C ALA A 369 10.77 -5.95 -9.26
N TYR A 370 10.02 -5.79 -10.34
CA TYR A 370 10.47 -6.13 -11.69
C TYR A 370 11.22 -4.94 -12.27
N VAL A 371 12.39 -5.21 -12.83
CA VAL A 371 13.24 -4.22 -13.48
C VAL A 371 12.92 -4.21 -14.97
N TYR A 372 12.40 -3.10 -15.45
CA TYR A 372 12.09 -2.88 -16.86
C TYR A 372 13.05 -1.86 -17.48
N THR A 373 13.41 -2.08 -18.74
CA THR A 373 14.07 -1.11 -19.63
C THR A 373 13.24 -0.95 -20.90
N TRP A 374 13.52 0.05 -21.73
CA TRP A 374 12.87 0.10 -23.05
C TRP A 374 13.28 -1.10 -23.90
N LYS A 375 12.35 -1.58 -24.73
CA LYS A 375 12.59 -2.72 -25.60
C LYS A 375 13.81 -2.49 -26.51
N ASP A 376 14.59 -3.55 -26.73
CA ASP A 376 15.74 -3.47 -27.64
C ASP A 376 15.30 -3.02 -29.05
N GLY A 377 16.08 -2.12 -29.65
CA GLY A 377 15.76 -1.55 -30.95
C GLY A 377 14.61 -0.54 -30.95
N ILE A 378 14.16 -0.03 -29.80
CA ILE A 378 13.06 0.95 -29.76
C ILE A 378 13.34 2.25 -30.55
N LEU A 379 14.61 2.67 -30.60
CA LEU A 379 15.09 3.82 -31.36
C LEU A 379 15.71 3.39 -32.72
N ASP A 380 15.42 2.16 -33.18
CA ASP A 380 15.84 1.69 -34.50
C ASP A 380 15.13 2.46 -35.62
N ASN A 381 15.77 2.51 -36.77
CA ASN A 381 15.31 3.24 -37.93
C ASN A 381 14.51 2.38 -38.93
N GLY A 382 14.04 1.20 -38.49
CA GLY A 382 13.26 0.29 -39.33
C GLY A 382 14.11 -0.74 -40.08
N LEU A 383 15.45 -0.69 -39.96
CA LEU A 383 16.35 -1.64 -40.60
C LEU A 383 16.38 -2.98 -39.86
N ARG A 384 16.36 -2.96 -38.52
CA ARG A 384 16.39 -4.16 -37.68
C ARG A 384 14.99 -4.59 -37.29
N ASP A 385 14.14 -3.66 -36.90
CA ASP A 385 12.73 -3.89 -36.63
C ASP A 385 11.85 -3.14 -37.64
N PRO A 386 11.28 -3.84 -38.66
CA PRO A 386 10.42 -3.23 -39.67
C PRO A 386 9.23 -2.43 -39.11
N HIS A 387 8.80 -2.70 -37.86
CA HIS A 387 7.73 -1.96 -37.21
C HIS A 387 8.11 -0.51 -36.94
N ASN A 388 9.40 -0.19 -36.79
CA ASN A 388 9.85 1.17 -36.54
C ASN A 388 9.93 2.05 -37.80
N LYS A 389 9.77 1.47 -38.99
CA LYS A 389 9.92 2.20 -40.26
C LYS A 389 8.93 3.36 -40.43
N CYS A 390 7.77 3.27 -39.78
CA CYS A 390 6.76 4.33 -39.72
C CYS A 390 7.20 5.58 -38.93
N PHE A 391 8.22 5.48 -38.07
CA PHE A 391 8.78 6.63 -37.36
C PHE A 391 9.78 7.41 -38.22
N CYS A 392 10.10 6.90 -39.42
CA CYS A 392 10.84 7.65 -40.41
C CYS A 392 9.93 8.61 -41.16
N ARG A 393 10.40 9.84 -41.37
CA ARG A 393 9.63 10.88 -42.05
C ARG A 393 10.02 11.01 -43.51
N HIS A 394 9.03 11.23 -44.38
CA HIS A 394 9.26 11.43 -45.81
C HIS A 394 10.12 10.32 -46.47
N ASN A 395 9.98 9.07 -45.99
CA ASN A 395 10.83 7.92 -46.37
C ASN A 395 12.34 8.12 -46.14
N ARG A 396 12.72 9.09 -45.30
CA ARG A 396 14.09 9.33 -44.84
C ARG A 396 14.18 8.92 -43.38
N CYS A 397 14.99 7.90 -43.14
CA CYS A 397 15.29 7.41 -41.80
C CYS A 397 16.61 8.01 -41.31
N LEU A 398 16.65 8.43 -40.05
CA LEU A 398 17.90 8.79 -39.39
C LEU A 398 18.70 7.53 -39.03
N PRO A 399 19.99 7.65 -38.66
CA PRO A 399 20.77 6.51 -38.17
C PRO A 399 20.13 5.82 -36.95
N GLU A 400 20.46 4.54 -36.73
CA GLU A 400 19.98 3.78 -35.57
C GLU A 400 20.29 4.51 -34.25
N GLY A 401 19.34 4.50 -33.32
CA GLY A 401 19.44 5.17 -32.02
C GLY A 401 19.02 6.63 -32.02
N ILE A 402 18.58 7.16 -33.17
CA ILE A 402 18.11 8.54 -33.32
C ILE A 402 16.66 8.54 -33.79
N MET A 403 15.80 9.18 -33.01
CA MET A 403 14.37 9.27 -33.25
C MET A 403 13.97 10.69 -33.64
N ASP A 404 13.39 10.83 -34.83
CA ASP A 404 12.84 12.09 -35.30
C ASP A 404 11.56 12.42 -34.51
N VAL A 405 11.45 13.64 -33.98
CA VAL A 405 10.25 14.11 -33.26
C VAL A 405 9.79 15.50 -33.75
N GLU A 406 10.12 15.84 -34.99
CA GLU A 406 9.92 17.18 -35.56
C GLU A 406 8.49 17.75 -35.39
N GLU A 407 7.42 16.99 -35.70
CA GLU A 407 6.03 17.48 -35.55
C GLU A 407 5.62 17.72 -34.09
N CYS A 408 6.20 16.97 -33.14
CA CYS A 408 5.93 17.20 -31.72
C CYS A 408 6.53 18.53 -31.22
N TYR A 409 7.55 19.05 -31.91
CA TYR A 409 8.33 20.23 -31.52
C TYR A 409 8.35 21.32 -32.61
N TYR A 410 7.17 21.77 -33.04
CA TYR A 410 6.97 22.94 -33.93
C TYR A 410 7.50 22.80 -35.37
N GLY A 411 7.81 21.59 -35.82
CA GLY A 411 8.51 21.43 -37.09
C GLY A 411 10.00 21.79 -37.00
N PHE A 412 10.56 21.90 -35.80
CA PHE A 412 11.99 22.04 -35.63
C PHE A 412 12.68 20.68 -35.77
N PRO A 413 13.93 20.64 -36.26
CA PRO A 413 14.67 19.41 -36.49
C PRO A 413 15.17 18.75 -35.19
N ILE A 414 14.27 18.58 -34.21
CA ILE A 414 14.53 18.01 -32.90
C ILE A 414 14.47 16.49 -33.01
N VAL A 415 15.47 15.83 -32.44
CA VAL A 415 15.56 14.38 -32.42
C VAL A 415 15.96 13.88 -31.03
N LEU A 416 15.46 12.71 -30.66
CA LEU A 416 15.72 12.08 -29.37
C LEU A 416 16.71 10.92 -29.51
N SER A 417 17.52 10.73 -28.49
CA SER A 417 18.42 9.57 -28.35
C SER A 417 18.56 9.19 -26.88
N TYR A 418 19.23 8.09 -26.58
CA TYR A 418 19.78 7.94 -25.22
C TYR A 418 20.90 8.96 -24.95
N PRO A 419 21.21 9.27 -23.68
CA PRO A 419 22.34 10.12 -23.32
C PRO A 419 23.67 9.63 -23.88
N HIS A 420 24.50 10.59 -24.30
CA HIS A 420 25.77 10.38 -24.99
C HIS A 420 25.66 9.44 -26.19
N PHE A 421 24.48 9.44 -26.83
CA PHE A 421 24.14 8.55 -27.94
C PHE A 421 24.35 7.06 -27.62
N TYR A 422 24.11 6.66 -26.37
CA TYR A 422 24.12 5.25 -25.97
C TYR A 422 23.19 4.42 -26.88
N LEU A 423 23.66 3.25 -27.32
CA LEU A 423 23.01 2.38 -28.32
C LEU A 423 22.76 2.99 -29.72
N ALA A 424 23.21 4.21 -30.01
CA ALA A 424 23.16 4.75 -31.37
C ALA A 424 24.33 4.28 -32.25
N ASP A 425 24.16 4.42 -33.56
CA ASP A 425 25.18 4.14 -34.57
C ASP A 425 26.49 4.89 -34.23
N PRO A 426 27.65 4.20 -34.23
CA PRO A 426 28.96 4.83 -33.98
C PRO A 426 29.24 6.04 -34.88
N ALA A 427 28.69 6.09 -36.10
CA ALA A 427 28.83 7.23 -37.00
C ALA A 427 28.27 8.51 -36.39
N VAL A 428 27.17 8.45 -35.63
CA VAL A 428 26.58 9.61 -34.95
C VAL A 428 27.49 10.10 -33.84
N ARG A 429 28.00 9.19 -33.00
CA ARG A 429 28.93 9.51 -31.92
C ARG A 429 30.21 10.17 -32.44
N ASN A 430 30.70 9.70 -33.59
CA ASN A 430 31.93 10.19 -34.19
C ASN A 430 31.80 11.58 -34.86
N MET A 431 30.59 12.15 -34.97
CA MET A 431 30.38 13.50 -35.50
C MET A 431 30.91 14.59 -34.57
N THR A 432 30.96 14.32 -33.26
CA THR A 432 31.29 15.30 -32.21
C THR A 432 32.29 14.70 -31.22
N VAL A 433 33.04 15.55 -30.52
CA VAL A 433 33.93 15.12 -29.42
C VAL A 433 33.26 15.46 -28.09
N GLY A 434 33.39 14.58 -27.09
CA GLY A 434 32.81 14.80 -25.75
C GLY A 434 31.62 13.92 -25.39
N SER A 435 31.23 12.98 -26.27
CA SER A 435 30.20 11.96 -25.97
C SER A 435 30.82 10.67 -25.46
N PHE A 436 30.49 10.27 -24.22
CA PHE A 436 31.04 9.09 -23.55
C PHE A 436 29.89 8.18 -23.05
N PRO A 437 29.35 7.28 -23.90
CA PRO A 437 28.22 6.44 -23.54
C PRO A 437 28.58 5.42 -22.46
N ASP A 438 27.77 5.35 -21.40
CA ASP A 438 27.89 4.41 -20.29
C ASP A 438 26.51 3.78 -20.03
N LYS A 439 26.44 2.45 -19.97
CA LYS A 439 25.18 1.74 -19.79
C LYS A 439 24.52 2.08 -18.44
N GLU A 440 25.26 2.05 -17.34
CA GLU A 440 24.68 2.25 -16.01
C GLU A 440 24.19 3.69 -15.81
N LYS A 441 24.87 4.66 -16.44
CA LYS A 441 24.48 6.07 -16.37
C LYS A 441 23.41 6.46 -17.37
N HIS A 442 23.36 5.85 -18.56
CA HIS A 442 22.55 6.35 -19.68
C HIS A 442 21.41 5.41 -20.09
N GLU A 443 21.32 4.21 -19.53
CA GLU A 443 20.15 3.34 -19.72
C GLU A 443 18.95 3.83 -18.89
N THR A 444 17.76 3.72 -19.46
CA THR A 444 16.49 3.98 -18.75
C THR A 444 16.06 2.74 -17.98
N ARG A 445 15.69 2.88 -16.70
CA ARG A 445 15.23 1.77 -15.86
C ARG A 445 13.98 2.13 -15.05
N PHE A 446 13.09 1.16 -14.90
CA PHE A 446 11.90 1.24 -14.06
C PHE A 446 11.89 0.07 -13.09
N PHE A 447 11.57 0.34 -11.83
CA PHE A 447 11.43 -0.68 -10.80
C PHE A 447 9.96 -0.70 -10.37
N ILE A 448 9.23 -1.73 -10.77
CA ILE A 448 7.77 -1.77 -10.65
C ILE A 448 7.37 -2.93 -9.74
N GLU A 449 6.53 -2.67 -8.75
CA GLU A 449 5.96 -3.73 -7.92
C GLU A 449 4.91 -4.50 -8.73
N PRO A 450 5.08 -5.82 -8.94
CA PRO A 450 4.34 -6.56 -9.95
C PRO A 450 2.85 -6.72 -9.65
N ARG A 451 2.44 -6.81 -8.37
CA ARG A 451 1.03 -7.03 -8.05
C ARG A 451 0.20 -5.78 -8.30
N SER A 452 0.65 -4.63 -7.81
CA SER A 452 -0.07 -3.36 -7.86
C SER A 452 0.24 -2.53 -9.11
N GLY A 453 1.37 -2.76 -9.78
CA GLY A 453 1.85 -1.90 -10.87
C GLY A 453 2.41 -0.56 -10.38
N LEU A 454 2.78 -0.47 -9.09
CA LEU A 454 3.32 0.75 -8.48
C LEU A 454 4.79 0.95 -8.89
N PRO A 455 5.17 2.10 -9.47
CA PRO A 455 6.57 2.46 -9.63
C PRO A 455 7.21 2.74 -8.26
N LEU A 456 8.26 1.98 -7.93
CA LEU A 456 9.02 2.13 -6.67
C LEU A 456 10.23 3.07 -6.85
N GLN A 457 10.84 3.00 -8.02
CA GLN A 457 11.94 3.84 -8.46
C GLN A 457 11.87 3.92 -9.99
N THR A 458 12.16 5.08 -10.56
CA THR A 458 12.19 5.29 -12.02
C THR A 458 13.38 6.15 -12.38
N ASN A 459 14.08 5.81 -13.45
CA ASN A 459 15.19 6.58 -14.01
C ASN A 459 14.97 6.68 -15.51
N VAL A 460 14.20 7.67 -15.94
CA VAL A 460 13.90 7.89 -17.37
C VAL A 460 14.93 8.85 -17.94
N ARG A 461 15.78 8.35 -18.83
CA ARG A 461 16.95 9.08 -19.34
C ARG A 461 16.88 9.23 -20.84
N MET A 462 17.02 10.47 -21.30
CA MET A 462 16.94 10.77 -22.73
C MET A 462 17.72 12.03 -23.07
N GLN A 463 18.18 12.10 -24.30
CA GLN A 463 18.93 13.22 -24.86
C GLN A 463 18.14 13.86 -25.98
N ILE A 464 18.21 15.19 -26.02
CA ILE A 464 17.60 16.03 -27.03
C ILE A 464 18.72 16.58 -27.90
N ASN A 465 18.57 16.39 -29.21
CA ASN A 465 19.54 16.79 -30.21
C ASN A 465 18.83 17.56 -31.33
N MET A 466 19.63 18.17 -32.19
CA MET A 466 19.17 18.79 -33.42
C MET A 466 19.78 18.08 -34.63
N ALA A 467 18.97 17.50 -35.51
CA ALA A 467 19.44 16.83 -36.73
C ALA A 467 19.39 17.77 -37.93
N LEU A 468 20.52 18.38 -38.25
CA LEU A 468 20.62 19.35 -39.34
C LEU A 468 20.87 18.64 -40.67
N GLY A 469 20.11 19.01 -41.70
CA GLY A 469 20.41 18.57 -43.07
C GLY A 469 21.54 19.38 -43.71
N ASP A 470 21.62 19.34 -45.04
CA ASP A 470 22.56 20.18 -45.80
C ASP A 470 22.18 21.67 -45.73
N VAL A 471 22.77 22.40 -44.78
CA VAL A 471 22.60 23.85 -44.59
C VAL A 471 23.76 24.66 -45.19
N SER A 472 24.55 24.06 -46.10
CA SER A 472 25.74 24.67 -46.72
C SER A 472 25.47 26.00 -47.43
N ARG A 473 24.22 26.23 -47.85
CA ARG A 473 23.80 27.40 -48.61
C ARG A 473 23.21 28.52 -47.74
N ILE A 474 23.16 28.33 -46.43
CA ILE A 474 22.64 29.32 -45.49
C ILE A 474 23.82 30.05 -44.82
N HIS A 475 23.72 31.37 -44.68
CA HIS A 475 24.81 32.20 -44.15
C HIS A 475 25.16 31.81 -42.71
N ARG A 476 26.46 31.76 -42.38
CA ARG A 476 27.06 31.45 -41.06
C ARG A 476 26.85 30.05 -40.50
N VAL A 477 25.98 29.25 -41.07
CA VAL A 477 25.75 27.86 -40.66
C VAL A 477 26.35 26.76 -41.57
N PRO A 478 27.17 26.99 -42.64
CA PRO A 478 27.57 25.90 -43.52
C PRO A 478 28.29 24.73 -42.83
N ARG A 479 29.04 25.01 -41.76
CA ARG A 479 29.79 24.00 -41.00
C ARG A 479 28.91 23.03 -40.20
N PHE A 480 27.63 23.35 -40.02
CA PHE A 480 26.66 22.51 -39.30
C PHE A 480 25.90 21.56 -40.24
N SER A 481 26.31 21.47 -41.51
CA SER A 481 25.63 20.62 -42.51
C SER A 481 25.75 19.14 -42.19
N ASN A 482 24.62 18.43 -42.19
CA ASN A 482 24.54 16.99 -41.92
C ASN A 482 25.07 16.59 -40.53
N LEU A 483 24.94 17.49 -39.56
CA LEU A 483 25.37 17.30 -38.17
C LEU A 483 24.17 16.96 -37.26
N ILE A 484 24.36 15.99 -36.37
CA ILE A 484 23.47 15.79 -35.22
C ILE A 484 24.11 16.51 -34.02
N PHE A 485 23.56 17.65 -33.65
CA PHE A 485 24.08 18.52 -32.60
C PHE A 485 23.47 18.11 -31.23
N PRO A 486 24.26 17.61 -30.27
CA PRO A 486 23.77 17.32 -28.92
C PRO A 486 23.52 18.62 -28.15
N MET A 487 22.31 18.79 -27.59
CA MET A 487 21.94 20.02 -26.89
C MET A 487 21.92 19.85 -25.38
N LEU A 488 21.17 18.84 -24.93
CA LEU A 488 21.06 18.49 -23.51
C LEU A 488 20.62 17.05 -23.36
N TRP A 489 20.88 16.46 -22.20
CA TRP A 489 20.19 15.25 -21.78
C TRP A 489 19.58 15.45 -20.39
N LEU A 490 18.61 14.62 -20.08
CA LEU A 490 17.83 14.72 -18.87
C LEU A 490 17.56 13.36 -18.25
N GLU A 491 17.37 13.38 -16.94
CA GLU A 491 16.89 12.27 -16.13
C GLU A 491 15.64 12.73 -15.38
N ILE A 492 14.52 12.05 -15.60
CA ILE A 492 13.31 12.18 -14.78
C ILE A 492 13.31 11.00 -13.81
N THR A 493 13.39 11.29 -12.51
CA THR A 493 13.63 10.27 -11.50
C THR A 493 12.83 10.41 -10.23
N VAL A 494 12.37 9.26 -9.74
CA VAL A 494 11.93 9.06 -8.35
C VAL A 494 12.95 8.12 -7.74
N GLU A 495 13.75 8.61 -6.79
CA GLU A 495 14.84 7.80 -6.21
C GLU A 495 14.31 6.74 -5.25
N SER A 496 13.28 7.08 -4.48
CA SER A 496 12.60 6.16 -3.57
C SER A 496 11.21 6.66 -3.18
N LEU A 497 10.36 5.76 -2.71
CA LEU A 497 9.09 6.15 -2.10
C LEU A 497 9.32 6.75 -0.71
N PRO A 498 8.54 7.78 -0.31
CA PRO A 498 8.60 8.29 1.06
C PRO A 498 8.27 7.21 2.09
N PRO A 499 8.86 7.27 3.30
CA PRO A 499 8.71 6.22 4.31
C PRO A 499 7.25 5.91 4.68
N PHE A 500 6.38 6.92 4.73
CA PHE A 500 4.96 6.70 5.06
C PHE A 500 4.25 5.86 3.99
N LEU A 501 4.57 6.09 2.71
CA LEU A 501 3.96 5.41 1.57
C LEU A 501 4.54 4.01 1.43
N GLN A 502 5.87 3.90 1.55
CA GLN A 502 6.60 2.65 1.53
C GLN A 502 6.12 1.69 2.63
N ASN A 503 6.03 2.14 3.89
CA ASN A 503 5.58 1.29 5.00
C ASN A 503 4.13 0.83 4.82
N LYS A 504 3.28 1.71 4.28
CA LYS A 504 1.88 1.40 4.01
C LYS A 504 1.74 0.33 2.93
N PHE A 505 2.45 0.47 1.82
CA PHE A 505 2.42 -0.52 0.74
C PHE A 505 3.11 -1.83 1.14
N PHE A 506 4.20 -1.78 1.91
CA PHE A 506 4.80 -2.98 2.49
C PHE A 506 3.81 -3.75 3.37
N PHE A 507 3.04 -3.04 4.21
CA PHE A 507 2.00 -3.68 4.99
C PHE A 507 0.91 -4.31 4.12
N TYR A 508 0.41 -3.59 3.11
CA TYR A 508 -0.66 -4.10 2.24
C TYR A 508 -0.22 -5.27 1.37
N LEU A 509 0.97 -5.21 0.77
CA LEU A 509 1.40 -6.15 -0.27
C LEU A 509 2.16 -7.34 0.29
N GLU A 510 2.91 -7.16 1.39
CA GLU A 510 3.73 -8.23 1.97
C GLU A 510 3.13 -8.79 3.26
N ILE A 511 2.81 -7.92 4.23
CA ILE A 511 2.37 -8.39 5.57
C ILE A 511 0.92 -8.91 5.56
N ALA A 512 -0.03 -8.13 5.04
CA ALA A 512 -1.45 -8.45 5.07
C ALA A 512 -1.81 -9.83 4.45
N PRO A 513 -1.31 -10.21 3.26
CA PRO A 513 -1.62 -11.53 2.70
C PRO A 513 -1.00 -12.67 3.52
N ILE A 514 0.18 -12.47 4.10
CA ILE A 514 0.82 -13.45 5.00
C ILE A 514 0.00 -13.59 6.29
N MET A 515 -0.38 -12.49 6.92
CA MET A 515 -1.22 -12.52 8.12
C MET A 515 -2.55 -13.23 7.86
N LEU A 516 -3.21 -12.97 6.73
CA LEU A 516 -4.45 -13.64 6.38
C LEU A 516 -4.25 -15.15 6.19
N LYS A 517 -3.16 -15.58 5.54
CA LYS A 517 -2.80 -16.99 5.41
C LYS A 517 -2.53 -17.64 6.78
N VAL A 518 -1.83 -16.96 7.67
CA VAL A 518 -1.59 -17.45 9.05
C VAL A 518 -2.90 -17.60 9.80
N ILE A 519 -3.79 -16.61 9.76
CA ILE A 519 -5.12 -16.66 10.38
C ILE A 519 -5.94 -17.81 9.78
N LEU A 520 -5.91 -17.99 8.46
CA LEU A 520 -6.57 -19.08 7.76
C LEU A 520 -6.10 -20.45 8.27
N TYR A 521 -4.79 -20.71 8.26
CA TYR A 521 -4.23 -21.98 8.72
C TYR A 521 -4.44 -22.20 10.22
N ALA A 522 -4.26 -21.17 11.04
CA ALA A 522 -4.53 -21.23 12.48
C ALA A 522 -6.00 -21.56 12.76
N SER A 523 -6.93 -21.01 11.98
CA SER A 523 -8.36 -21.26 12.10
C SER A 523 -8.76 -22.67 11.64
N LEU A 524 -8.22 -23.13 10.49
CA LEU A 524 -8.51 -24.43 9.90
C LEU A 524 -7.86 -25.61 10.65
N ILE A 525 -6.71 -25.41 11.31
CA ILE A 525 -6.04 -26.45 12.11
C ILE A 525 -6.48 -26.35 13.58
N GLY A 526 -6.47 -25.14 14.14
CA GLY A 526 -6.84 -24.89 15.52
C GLY A 526 -8.30 -25.21 15.80
N GLY A 527 -9.21 -24.89 14.87
CA GLY A 527 -10.63 -25.17 15.00
C GLY A 527 -10.94 -26.66 15.25
N PRO A 528 -10.51 -27.59 14.37
CA PRO A 528 -10.67 -29.03 14.59
C PRO A 528 -9.97 -29.54 15.86
N LEU A 529 -8.78 -29.04 16.19
CA LEU A 529 -8.10 -29.41 17.43
C LEU A 529 -8.90 -29.00 18.68
N LEU A 530 -9.53 -27.82 18.67
CA LEU A 530 -10.43 -27.38 19.74
C LEU A 530 -11.69 -28.24 19.82
N LEU A 531 -12.24 -28.67 18.69
CA LEU A 531 -13.39 -29.59 18.65
C LEU A 531 -13.01 -30.97 19.22
N ILE A 532 -11.88 -31.53 18.79
CA ILE A 532 -11.34 -32.79 19.33
C ILE A 532 -11.07 -32.64 20.83
N GLY A 533 -10.43 -31.55 21.25
CA GLY A 533 -10.17 -31.25 22.66
C GLY A 533 -11.45 -31.14 23.49
N SER A 534 -12.50 -30.54 22.94
CA SER A 534 -13.83 -30.51 23.58
C SER A 534 -14.41 -31.92 23.74
N ILE A 535 -14.37 -32.75 22.68
CA ILE A 535 -14.87 -34.14 22.71
C ILE A 535 -14.09 -34.96 23.74
N LEU A 536 -12.75 -34.89 23.72
CA LEU A 536 -11.88 -35.58 24.68
C LEU A 536 -12.16 -35.13 26.12
N ARG A 537 -12.40 -33.83 26.35
CA ARG A 537 -12.73 -33.30 27.67
C ARG A 537 -14.10 -33.77 28.16
N VAL A 538 -15.10 -33.86 27.27
CA VAL A 538 -16.42 -34.43 27.61
C VAL A 538 -16.28 -35.92 27.91
N TYR A 539 -15.53 -36.66 27.09
CA TYR A 539 -15.27 -38.08 27.30
C TYR A 539 -14.58 -38.34 28.64
N TRP A 540 -13.47 -37.64 28.92
CA TRP A 540 -12.74 -37.73 30.18
C TRP A 540 -13.63 -37.37 31.38
N ASN A 541 -14.45 -36.33 31.26
CA ASN A 541 -15.43 -35.97 32.29
C ASN A 541 -16.46 -37.07 32.54
N SER A 542 -16.90 -37.78 31.49
CA SER A 542 -17.85 -38.89 31.59
C SER A 542 -17.24 -40.16 32.18
N PHE A 543 -15.97 -40.45 31.84
CA PHE A 543 -15.19 -41.56 32.36
C PHE A 543 -14.96 -41.41 33.87
N PHE A 544 -14.42 -40.27 34.32
CA PHE A 544 -14.24 -39.97 35.75
C PHE A 544 -15.57 -39.95 36.51
N LYS A 545 -16.68 -39.55 35.86
CA LYS A 545 -18.02 -39.63 36.47
C LYS A 545 -18.45 -41.07 36.71
N LYS A 546 -18.11 -41.99 35.79
CA LYS A 546 -18.42 -43.41 35.94
C LYS A 546 -17.58 -44.02 37.07
N GLU A 547 -16.28 -43.74 37.08
CA GLU A 547 -15.33 -44.24 38.08
C GLU A 547 -15.68 -43.76 39.50
N ILE A 548 -15.95 -42.46 39.69
CA ILE A 548 -16.38 -41.92 41.00
C ILE A 548 -17.73 -42.51 41.43
N LYS A 549 -18.67 -42.72 40.49
CA LYS A 549 -19.99 -43.29 40.83
C LYS A 549 -19.88 -44.78 41.21
N GLU A 550 -18.99 -45.51 40.56
CA GLU A 550 -18.69 -46.92 40.82
C GLU A 550 -18.01 -47.05 42.20
N ASP A 551 -17.02 -46.23 42.51
CA ASP A 551 -16.33 -46.19 43.81
C ASP A 551 -17.31 -45.84 44.95
N TYR A 552 -18.14 -44.81 44.78
CA TYR A 552 -19.16 -44.41 45.77
C TYR A 552 -20.26 -45.47 45.96
N SER A 553 -20.62 -46.21 44.90
CA SER A 553 -21.59 -47.31 44.99
C SER A 553 -21.02 -48.51 45.75
N THR A 554 -19.72 -48.79 45.56
CA THR A 554 -19.00 -49.88 46.23
C THR A 554 -18.82 -49.57 47.72
N ASP A 555 -18.48 -48.33 48.06
CA ASP A 555 -18.40 -47.83 49.44
C ASP A 555 -19.76 -47.85 50.15
N MET A 556 -20.85 -47.49 49.46
CA MET A 556 -22.19 -47.60 50.03
C MET A 556 -22.61 -49.05 50.26
N GLU A 557 -22.32 -49.98 49.33
CA GLU A 557 -22.58 -51.40 49.53
C GLU A 557 -21.76 -51.97 50.69
N PHE A 558 -20.50 -51.56 50.83
CA PHE A 558 -19.64 -51.94 51.95
C PHE A 558 -20.19 -51.42 53.29
N SER A 559 -20.56 -50.14 53.35
CA SER A 559 -21.16 -49.51 54.53
C SER A 559 -22.51 -50.15 54.91
N GLN A 560 -23.33 -50.51 53.92
CA GLN A 560 -24.62 -51.17 54.12
C GLN A 560 -24.46 -52.62 54.59
N LYS A 561 -23.47 -53.36 54.08
CA LYS A 561 -23.09 -54.69 54.61
C LYS A 561 -22.58 -54.58 56.05
N HIS A 562 -21.74 -53.61 56.36
CA HIS A 562 -21.22 -53.39 57.71
C HIS A 562 -22.35 -53.06 58.70
N MET A 563 -23.32 -52.21 58.31
CA MET A 563 -24.52 -51.90 59.10
C MET A 563 -25.46 -53.10 59.27
N ASN A 564 -25.55 -53.99 58.28
CA ASN A 564 -26.34 -55.22 58.37
C ASN A 564 -25.66 -56.26 59.29
N ILE A 565 -24.33 -56.33 59.31
CA ILE A 565 -23.57 -57.16 60.26
C ILE A 565 -23.79 -56.65 61.69
N ILE A 566 -23.69 -55.34 61.93
CA ILE A 566 -23.99 -54.73 63.24
C ILE A 566 -25.46 -54.99 63.66
N ARG A 567 -26.41 -54.97 62.73
CA ARG A 567 -27.82 -55.32 63.01
C ARG A 567 -28.03 -56.82 63.23
N ALA A 568 -27.27 -57.68 62.57
CA ALA A 568 -27.31 -59.12 62.75
C ALA A 568 -26.74 -59.49 64.12
N ASP A 569 -25.67 -58.81 64.56
CA ASP A 569 -25.08 -58.96 65.89
C ASP A 569 -26.02 -58.44 67.00
N ARG A 570 -26.74 -57.33 66.72
CA ARG A 570 -27.86 -56.89 67.58
C ARG A 570 -29.07 -57.81 67.57
N ARG A 571 -29.26 -58.64 66.54
CA ARG A 571 -30.35 -59.62 66.43
C ARG A 571 -29.97 -60.99 66.99
N SER A 572 -28.69 -61.36 66.97
CA SER A 572 -28.18 -62.56 67.64
C SER A 572 -28.17 -62.38 69.16
N SER A 573 -27.98 -61.16 69.66
CA SER A 573 -28.13 -60.83 71.09
C SER A 573 -29.58 -60.65 71.57
N LEU A 574 -30.58 -60.84 70.69
CA LEU A 574 -32.00 -60.67 70.99
C LEU A 574 -32.80 -61.86 70.43
N LYS A 575 -32.54 -63.05 70.97
CA LYS A 575 -33.50 -64.16 70.96
C LYS A 575 -34.06 -64.36 72.37
N ALA A 576 -35.38 -64.22 72.42
CA ALA A 576 -36.21 -64.22 73.59
C ALA A 576 -36.11 -65.52 74.40
N LYS A 577 -35.65 -65.40 75.66
CA LYS A 577 -36.17 -66.22 76.78
C LYS A 577 -35.92 -65.69 78.19
N GLU A 578 -35.59 -64.41 78.40
CA GLU A 578 -35.43 -63.85 79.75
C GLU A 578 -35.91 -62.39 79.86
N MET A 579 -37.14 -62.10 79.41
CA MET A 579 -37.75 -60.77 79.60
C MET A 579 -38.92 -60.75 80.61
N ASP A 580 -39.18 -61.87 81.29
CA ASP A 580 -40.28 -61.99 82.28
C ASP A 580 -39.83 -61.96 83.75
N VAL A 581 -38.53 -61.75 84.03
CA VAL A 581 -38.01 -61.67 85.43
C VAL A 581 -37.63 -60.24 85.84
N TYR A 582 -37.50 -59.30 84.89
CA TYR A 582 -37.03 -57.94 85.19
C TYR A 582 -38.16 -56.92 85.42
N PHE A 583 -39.41 -57.24 85.07
CA PHE A 583 -40.54 -56.31 85.18
C PHE A 583 -41.35 -56.47 86.47
N THR A 584 -41.17 -57.57 87.20
CA THR A 584 -41.93 -57.88 88.43
C THR A 584 -41.26 -57.37 89.71
N SER A 585 -40.04 -56.81 89.63
CA SER A 585 -39.29 -56.30 90.79
C SER A 585 -39.31 -54.77 90.96
N LEU A 586 -40.02 -54.02 90.11
CA LEU A 586 -40.00 -52.55 90.09
C LEU A 586 -41.30 -51.85 90.53
N LEU A 587 -42.28 -52.57 91.08
CA LEU A 587 -43.55 -51.98 91.55
C LEU A 587 -44.00 -52.43 92.95
N MET A 588 -43.09 -52.41 93.94
CA MET A 588 -43.49 -52.30 95.35
C MET A 588 -42.54 -51.36 96.09
N SER A 589 -43.09 -50.36 96.76
CA SER A 589 -42.43 -49.46 97.71
C SER A 589 -43.47 -49.03 98.78
N PRO A 590 -43.08 -48.41 99.91
CA PRO A 590 -42.22 -48.94 100.98
C PRO A 590 -42.79 -48.68 102.40
N SER A 591 -42.17 -49.25 103.44
CA SER A 591 -42.19 -48.74 104.85
C SER A 591 -40.98 -49.34 105.59
N ILE A 592 -39.91 -48.58 105.87
CA ILE A 592 -39.61 -47.66 107.01
C ILE A 592 -38.99 -48.39 108.23
N ASP A 593 -37.94 -47.75 108.79
CA ASP A 593 -37.18 -47.93 110.05
C ASP A 593 -36.18 -49.11 110.18
N GLU A 594 -35.03 -49.04 110.87
CA GLU A 594 -34.13 -47.98 111.37
C GLU A 594 -32.77 -48.68 111.73
N GLU A 595 -31.74 -47.87 111.99
CA GLU A 595 -30.50 -48.15 112.76
C GLU A 595 -29.26 -48.92 112.21
N ASN A 596 -28.20 -48.11 111.98
CA ASN A 596 -26.85 -48.14 112.58
C ASN A 596 -25.82 -49.27 112.31
N SER A 597 -24.68 -48.85 111.73
CA SER A 597 -23.31 -48.89 112.32
C SER A 597 -22.16 -49.34 111.37
N THR A 598 -21.23 -48.39 111.16
CA THR A 598 -19.74 -48.50 111.19
C THR A 598 -18.92 -49.40 110.25
N SER A 599 -18.16 -48.71 109.38
CA SER A 599 -16.68 -48.59 109.36
C SER A 599 -15.79 -49.40 108.39
N LYS A 600 -14.81 -48.64 107.86
CA LYS A 600 -13.41 -48.95 107.45
C LYS A 600 -13.21 -49.68 106.12
N ASP A 601 -12.56 -49.06 105.13
CA ASP A 601 -11.15 -48.61 104.99
C ASP A 601 -10.19 -49.72 104.53
N ASN A 602 -9.29 -49.30 103.63
CA ASN A 602 -7.97 -49.87 103.27
C ASN A 602 -7.95 -51.10 102.34
N ASP A 603 -6.99 -51.28 101.43
CA ASP A 603 -5.76 -50.54 101.10
C ASP A 603 -5.20 -51.00 99.72
N THR A 604 -4.36 -50.13 99.18
CA THR A 604 -3.25 -50.30 98.22
C THR A 604 -2.62 -51.70 98.04
N VAL A 605 -2.19 -52.02 96.80
CA VAL A 605 -0.79 -51.91 96.30
C VAL A 605 -0.83 -51.66 94.79
#